data_AF-A0A1E8EYN8-F1
#
_entry.id   AF-A0A1E8EYN8-F1
#
_cell.length_a   1.000
_cell.length_b   1.000
_cell.length_c   1.000
_cell.angle_alpha   90.00
_cell.angle_beta   90.00
_cell.angle_gamma   90.00
#
_symmetry.space_group_name_H-M   'P 1'
#
loop_
_entity.id
_entity.type
_entity.pdbx_description
1 polymer ?
#
loop_
_entity_poly.entity_id
_entity_poly.type
_entity_poly.pdbx_seq_one_letter_code
_entity_poly.pdbx_strand_id
1 'polypeptide(L)'
;MSKINAFRIINLNYNNNSMKIDDEIFELDGKSTLLSLRNGGGKTVMVQMMMAPFVNKRYRDLKDRAFKSYFTTSSPTYILTEWVLDGGVGHILVGMMIKKRSVVSDEDSSEELDIINFIYEYGMNNKYNIKNFPIVEQNKNTKKIKSFTNAKLLFEELKKDKYTTFNYFDMTASSQINNYFKNLKQYKINHKEWESIIKKINMKESGLSDLFKDAKNVSGLVEKWFIKTVEDKINREDDKVKNFSEIVKKYIYQYRDNQSKIEKKNSIEKFQICAKDILDSANIFVEQKNYSNSLANKIANFTMFLENKIKLEKENFENLNNIILDIENSIKEIQYEEISVEIYNIKDESMKIHRKKEDLERKVECFKNNINSLETQQYILQCAKIYEEYVKASRDVQKYENAIQIIKEKNKNLEPERENIGFTLKKYYEMKKEKVLRVLRENEENIKCVKENIENAKREIEEINKNLQEKYKIEGQLQNSINSFSKEEEIFNERYKKNFKRNIMGYYDENFINKTLLEYKNILNNKEKYISNNKKLLEEKFEENKIEEREKEDLTKEIVNISNEINNIKKQNEIFLKEIEKRKNIIKYVDVDDNKIFNKEYIIEEIAQLNFLNYI
;
A
#
# COMPACT_ATOMS: atom_id res chain seq x y z
N MET A 1 12.79 27.23 -33.20
CA MET A 1 14.10 27.90 -33.06
C MET A 1 14.65 27.55 -31.70
N SER A 2 15.95 27.23 -31.61
CA SER A 2 16.61 26.98 -30.33
C SER A 2 16.50 28.23 -29.45
N LYS A 3 16.20 28.04 -28.15
CA LYS A 3 16.00 29.15 -27.21
C LYS A 3 16.78 28.92 -25.94
N ILE A 4 17.26 29.98 -25.30
CA ILE A 4 17.91 29.88 -23.99
C ILE A 4 16.83 29.64 -22.94
N ASN A 5 16.96 28.53 -22.22
CA ASN A 5 16.03 28.11 -21.18
C ASN A 5 16.43 28.65 -19.80
N ALA A 6 17.71 28.52 -19.46
CA ALA A 6 18.21 28.87 -18.16
C ALA A 6 19.70 29.26 -18.24
N PHE A 7 20.12 30.07 -17.29
CA PHE A 7 21.48 30.57 -17.19
C PHE A 7 21.95 30.45 -15.75
N ARG A 8 23.09 29.80 -15.50
CA ARG A 8 23.62 29.57 -14.16
C ARG A 8 25.05 30.07 -14.06
N ILE A 9 25.34 30.82 -13.00
CA ILE A 9 26.68 31.32 -12.69
C ILE A 9 27.08 30.78 -11.32
N ILE A 10 28.31 30.27 -11.21
CA ILE A 10 28.87 29.75 -9.97
C ILE A 10 30.24 30.39 -9.73
N ASN A 11 30.44 30.88 -8.51
CA ASN A 11 31.69 31.45 -8.02
C ASN A 11 32.21 32.63 -8.85
N LEU A 12 31.37 33.63 -9.11
CA LEU A 12 31.77 34.87 -9.78
C LEU A 12 31.84 36.03 -8.79
N ASN A 13 32.99 36.68 -8.74
CA ASN A 13 33.17 37.91 -7.98
C ASN A 13 33.28 39.10 -8.95
N TYR A 14 32.64 40.22 -8.61
CA TYR A 14 32.74 41.44 -9.40
C TYR A 14 32.62 42.68 -8.53
N ASN A 15 32.92 43.84 -9.12
CA ASN A 15 32.92 45.13 -8.43
C ASN A 15 33.89 45.14 -7.22
N ASN A 16 35.17 44.87 -7.47
CA ASN A 16 36.23 44.78 -6.45
C ASN A 16 35.89 43.80 -5.30
N ASN A 17 35.30 42.64 -5.62
CA ASN A 17 34.83 41.63 -4.66
C ASN A 17 33.75 42.09 -3.68
N SER A 18 33.10 43.25 -3.92
CA SER A 18 31.94 43.68 -3.12
C SER A 18 30.65 42.92 -3.45
N MET A 19 30.59 42.30 -4.64
CA MET A 19 29.48 41.46 -5.05
C MET A 19 29.98 40.07 -5.45
N LYS A 20 29.26 39.06 -5.01
CA LYS A 20 29.56 37.64 -5.25
C LYS A 20 28.30 36.91 -5.67
N ILE A 21 28.43 36.10 -6.70
CA ILE A 21 27.46 35.09 -7.09
C ILE A 21 28.07 33.74 -6.69
N ASP A 22 27.53 33.14 -5.64
CA ASP A 22 27.99 31.84 -5.13
C ASP A 22 27.57 30.71 -6.08
N ASP A 23 26.27 30.54 -6.29
CA ASP A 23 25.67 29.57 -7.19
C ASP A 23 24.22 29.98 -7.46
N GLU A 24 23.99 30.69 -8.57
CA GLU A 24 22.69 31.26 -8.92
C GLU A 24 22.24 30.79 -10.29
N ILE A 25 20.97 30.42 -10.40
CA ILE A 25 20.30 30.03 -11.64
C ILE A 25 19.16 30.99 -11.97
N PHE A 26 19.18 31.50 -13.20
CA PHE A 26 18.17 32.36 -13.79
C PHE A 26 17.35 31.55 -14.80
N GLU A 27 16.09 31.30 -14.47
CA GLU A 27 15.14 30.60 -15.34
C GLU A 27 14.51 31.61 -16.32
N LEU A 28 14.74 31.39 -17.62
CA LEU A 28 14.28 32.27 -18.71
C LEU A 28 13.13 31.65 -19.51
N ASP A 29 12.91 30.34 -19.40
CA ASP A 29 11.83 29.55 -20.02
C ASP A 29 11.70 29.72 -21.55
N GLY A 30 12.77 30.15 -22.23
CA GLY A 30 12.73 30.47 -23.65
C GLY A 30 11.75 31.60 -24.00
N LYS A 31 11.45 32.49 -23.04
CA LYS A 31 10.56 33.65 -23.18
C LYS A 31 11.34 34.96 -23.03
N SER A 32 10.69 36.08 -23.34
CA SER A 32 11.23 37.41 -23.05
C SER A 32 11.22 37.64 -21.54
N THR A 33 12.40 37.76 -20.94
CA THR A 33 12.55 37.87 -19.48
C THR A 33 13.19 39.19 -19.08
N LEU A 34 12.59 39.87 -18.09
CA LEU A 34 13.11 41.11 -17.52
C LEU A 34 13.88 40.81 -16.24
N LEU A 35 15.20 41.06 -16.24
CA LEU A 35 16.03 40.98 -15.03
C LEU A 35 16.13 42.35 -14.37
N SER A 36 15.39 42.55 -13.28
CA SER A 36 15.46 43.77 -12.48
C SER A 36 16.61 43.69 -11.48
N LEU A 37 17.64 44.50 -11.71
CA LEU A 37 18.78 44.66 -10.81
C LEU A 37 18.91 46.12 -10.40
N ARG A 38 19.31 46.36 -9.16
CA ARG A 38 19.67 47.71 -8.68
C ARG A 38 20.82 48.29 -9.51
N ASN A 39 20.92 49.62 -9.57
CA ASN A 39 22.08 50.28 -10.18
C ASN A 39 23.36 49.81 -9.47
N GLY A 40 24.41 49.49 -10.26
CA GLY A 40 25.62 48.85 -9.74
C GLY A 40 25.48 47.34 -9.44
N GLY A 41 24.28 46.76 -9.51
CA GLY A 41 23.99 45.35 -9.24
C GLY A 41 24.54 44.34 -10.24
N GLY A 42 25.25 44.78 -11.29
CA GLY A 42 25.94 43.88 -12.22
C GLY A 42 25.20 43.51 -13.51
N LYS A 43 24.19 44.28 -13.96
CA LYS A 43 23.48 44.04 -15.25
C LYS A 43 24.43 43.75 -16.41
N THR A 44 25.38 44.65 -16.63
CA THR A 44 26.39 44.54 -17.68
C THR A 44 27.31 43.32 -17.48
N VAL A 45 27.61 42.98 -16.23
CA VAL A 45 28.42 41.79 -15.89
C VAL A 45 27.66 40.53 -16.29
N MET A 46 26.37 40.42 -15.96
CA MET A 46 25.54 39.28 -16.35
C MET A 46 25.46 39.11 -17.87
N VAL A 47 25.22 40.20 -18.62
CA VAL A 47 25.21 40.16 -20.09
C VAL A 47 26.55 39.71 -20.64
N GLN A 48 27.65 40.22 -20.10
CA GLN A 48 29.00 39.84 -20.51
C GLN A 48 29.29 38.36 -20.25
N MET A 49 28.90 37.84 -19.08
CA MET A 49 29.06 36.42 -18.72
C MET A 49 28.20 35.53 -19.61
N MET A 50 26.95 35.91 -19.89
CA MET A 50 26.04 35.17 -20.77
C MET A 50 26.56 35.10 -22.21
N MET A 51 27.19 36.16 -22.70
CA MET A 51 27.75 36.21 -24.06
C MET A 51 29.07 35.44 -24.20
N ALA A 52 29.88 35.38 -23.14
CA ALA A 52 31.26 34.89 -23.20
C ALA A 52 31.44 33.49 -23.82
N PRO A 53 30.57 32.49 -23.56
CA PRO A 53 30.65 31.17 -24.19
C PRO A 53 30.43 31.17 -25.70
N PHE A 54 29.81 32.20 -26.26
CA PHE A 54 29.37 32.22 -27.67
C PHE A 54 30.21 33.11 -28.57
N VAL A 55 31.29 33.70 -28.05
CA VAL A 55 32.15 34.62 -28.80
C VAL A 55 33.63 34.28 -28.64
N ASN A 56 34.45 34.63 -29.63
CA ASN A 56 35.89 34.50 -29.55
C ASN A 56 36.49 35.42 -28.46
N LYS A 57 37.70 35.09 -27.99
CA LYS A 57 38.44 35.83 -26.94
C LYS A 57 38.37 37.35 -27.10
N ARG A 58 38.65 37.87 -28.30
CA ARG A 58 38.65 39.32 -28.63
C ARG A 58 37.29 40.02 -28.49
N TYR A 59 36.20 39.27 -28.34
CA TYR A 59 34.84 39.79 -28.28
C TYR A 59 34.20 39.66 -26.88
N ARG A 60 34.92 39.09 -25.91
CA ARG A 60 34.41 38.92 -24.52
C ARG A 60 34.40 40.22 -23.73
N ASP A 61 35.21 41.19 -24.11
CA ASP A 61 35.24 42.51 -23.47
C ASP A 61 34.03 43.34 -23.87
N LEU A 62 33.46 44.06 -22.90
CA LEU A 62 32.27 44.90 -23.08
C LEU A 62 32.52 46.29 -22.50
N LYS A 63 32.48 47.32 -23.35
CA LYS A 63 32.92 48.70 -23.01
C LYS A 63 34.31 48.69 -22.36
N ASP A 64 34.48 49.36 -21.21
CA ASP A 64 35.73 49.48 -20.46
C ASP A 64 35.97 48.30 -19.51
N ARG A 65 35.13 47.26 -19.55
CA ARG A 65 35.20 46.11 -18.63
C ARG A 65 35.85 44.92 -19.32
N ALA A 66 37.12 44.71 -19.02
CA ALA A 66 37.87 43.56 -19.48
C ALA A 66 37.31 42.27 -18.86
N PHE A 67 36.98 41.27 -19.68
CA PHE A 67 36.45 39.98 -19.20
C PHE A 67 37.38 39.32 -18.19
N LYS A 68 38.70 39.48 -18.37
CA LYS A 68 39.70 38.93 -17.45
C LYS A 68 39.67 39.51 -16.04
N SER A 69 39.18 40.74 -15.85
CA SER A 69 39.25 41.41 -14.55
C SER A 69 38.38 40.76 -13.46
N TYR A 70 37.40 39.94 -13.85
CA TYR A 70 36.52 39.25 -12.90
C TYR A 70 37.14 37.98 -12.29
N PHE A 71 38.24 37.49 -12.87
CA PHE A 71 38.85 36.21 -12.47
C PHE A 71 40.20 36.48 -11.81
N THR A 72 40.18 36.70 -10.50
CA THR A 72 41.37 37.09 -9.72
C THR A 72 42.01 35.93 -8.95
N THR A 73 41.30 34.79 -8.81
CA THR A 73 41.72 33.65 -8.00
C THR A 73 41.93 32.38 -8.84
N SER A 74 42.62 31.39 -8.26
CA SER A 74 42.76 30.05 -8.84
C SER A 74 41.51 29.18 -8.71
N SER A 75 40.53 29.60 -7.90
CA SER A 75 39.23 28.93 -7.79
C SER A 75 38.43 29.13 -9.07
N PRO A 76 37.93 28.07 -9.71
CA PRO A 76 37.23 28.21 -10.98
C PRO A 76 35.86 28.88 -10.82
N THR A 77 35.50 29.70 -11.80
CA THR A 77 34.16 30.23 -12.04
C THR A 77 33.52 29.40 -13.15
N TYR A 78 32.23 29.09 -13.00
CA TYR A 78 31.46 28.36 -14.01
C TYR A 78 30.32 29.23 -14.54
N ILE A 79 30.19 29.25 -15.86
CA ILE A 79 29.11 29.91 -16.58
C ILE A 79 28.41 28.84 -17.41
N LEU A 80 27.14 28.60 -17.13
CA LEU A 80 26.37 27.54 -17.75
C LEU A 80 25.13 28.15 -18.43
N THR A 81 24.90 27.80 -19.69
CA THR A 81 23.73 28.23 -20.45
C THR A 81 23.03 27.03 -21.04
N GLU A 82 21.79 26.79 -20.61
CA GLU A 82 20.94 25.74 -21.14
C GLU A 82 20.12 26.28 -22.31
N TRP A 83 20.10 25.56 -23.41
CA TRP A 83 19.24 25.82 -24.55
C TRP A 83 18.25 24.68 -24.74
N VAL A 84 17.01 25.02 -25.09
CA VAL A 84 16.02 24.08 -25.63
C VAL A 84 16.24 23.96 -27.14
N LEU A 85 16.38 22.74 -27.64
CA LEU A 85 16.50 22.47 -29.08
C LEU A 85 15.15 22.58 -29.81
N ASP A 86 15.23 22.74 -31.14
CA ASP A 86 14.06 22.78 -32.02
C ASP A 86 13.15 21.55 -31.82
N GLY A 87 11.87 21.79 -31.52
CA GLY A 87 10.87 20.74 -31.29
C GLY A 87 10.69 20.35 -29.81
N GLY A 88 11.47 20.90 -28.87
CA GLY A 88 11.28 20.69 -27.44
C GLY A 88 11.67 19.29 -26.92
N VAL A 89 12.34 18.49 -27.75
CA VAL A 89 12.65 17.06 -27.44
C VAL A 89 14.00 16.89 -26.71
N GLY A 90 14.77 17.96 -26.51
CA GLY A 90 16.06 17.88 -25.83
C GLY A 90 16.67 19.24 -25.50
N HIS A 91 17.67 19.21 -24.62
CA HIS A 91 18.42 20.37 -24.15
C HIS A 91 19.90 20.22 -24.49
N ILE A 92 20.57 21.36 -24.69
CA ILE A 92 22.03 21.43 -24.70
C ILE A 92 22.49 22.38 -23.60
N LEU A 93 23.45 21.94 -22.80
CA LEU A 93 24.13 22.75 -21.81
C LEU A 93 25.48 23.15 -22.36
N VAL A 94 25.64 24.46 -22.58
CA VAL A 94 26.89 25.08 -22.95
C VAL A 94 27.53 25.63 -21.70
N GLY A 95 28.64 25.04 -21.29
CA GLY A 95 29.37 25.43 -20.11
C GLY A 95 30.73 26.05 -20.42
N MET A 96 31.14 26.98 -19.58
CA MET A 96 32.47 27.59 -19.59
C MET A 96 33.01 27.59 -18.17
N MET A 97 34.15 26.92 -17.99
CA MET A 97 34.94 26.91 -16.75
C MET A 97 36.14 27.84 -16.94
N ILE A 98 36.31 28.82 -16.06
CA ILE A 98 37.40 29.82 -16.12
C ILE A 98 38.16 29.85 -14.80
N LYS A 99 39.49 29.92 -14.84
CA LYS A 99 40.30 30.34 -13.68
C LYS A 99 41.43 31.28 -14.09
N LYS A 100 41.98 32.02 -13.13
CA LYS A 100 43.25 32.71 -13.32
C LYS A 100 44.39 31.69 -13.41
N ARG A 101 45.27 31.85 -14.40
CA ARG A 101 46.48 31.02 -14.52
C ARG A 101 47.46 31.35 -13.39
N SER A 102 48.02 30.33 -12.74
CA SER A 102 48.84 30.48 -11.53
C SER A 102 50.34 30.66 -11.79
N VAL A 103 50.83 30.50 -13.03
CA VAL A 103 52.23 30.69 -13.42
C VAL A 103 52.32 31.22 -14.86
N VAL A 104 53.00 32.35 -15.07
CA VAL A 104 53.48 32.82 -16.38
C VAL A 104 54.80 32.07 -16.61
N SER A 105 54.74 30.89 -17.24
CA SER A 105 55.94 30.05 -17.47
C SER A 105 56.40 30.00 -18.92
N ASP A 106 55.80 30.82 -19.78
CA ASP A 106 56.34 31.15 -21.10
C ASP A 106 56.30 32.67 -21.22
N GLU A 107 57.46 33.33 -21.33
CA GLU A 107 57.59 34.78 -21.51
C GLU A 107 56.87 35.30 -22.79
N ASP A 108 56.42 34.39 -23.66
CA ASP A 108 55.65 34.68 -24.88
C ASP A 108 54.12 34.40 -24.77
N SER A 109 53.62 33.87 -23.65
CA SER A 109 52.20 33.53 -23.52
C SER A 109 51.34 34.69 -22.98
N SER A 110 50.65 35.40 -23.88
CA SER A 110 49.66 36.45 -23.54
C SER A 110 48.37 35.94 -22.84
N GLU A 111 48.35 34.69 -22.35
CA GLU A 111 47.16 34.03 -21.80
C GLU A 111 47.17 33.97 -20.27
N GLU A 112 46.40 34.88 -19.67
CA GLU A 112 46.25 35.02 -18.22
C GLU A 112 45.15 34.12 -17.61
N LEU A 113 44.33 33.48 -18.44
CA LEU A 113 43.18 32.66 -18.03
C LEU A 113 43.26 31.26 -18.63
N ASP A 114 42.93 30.26 -17.83
CA ASP A 114 42.65 28.91 -18.32
C ASP A 114 41.14 28.75 -18.49
N ILE A 115 40.71 28.47 -19.72
CA ILE A 115 39.30 28.38 -20.09
C ILE A 115 39.03 27.04 -20.75
N ILE A 116 38.10 26.28 -20.18
CA ILE A 116 37.56 25.05 -20.78
C ILE A 116 36.08 25.26 -21.05
N ASN A 117 35.69 25.10 -22.31
CA ASN A 117 34.29 25.07 -22.69
C ASN A 117 33.82 23.63 -22.84
N PHE A 118 32.53 23.38 -22.58
CA PHE A 118 31.93 22.10 -22.86
C PHE A 118 30.51 22.24 -23.41
N ILE A 119 30.09 21.22 -24.13
CA ILE A 119 28.76 21.08 -24.71
C ILE A 119 28.25 19.71 -24.28
N TYR A 120 27.09 19.70 -23.65
CA TYR A 120 26.44 18.49 -23.16
C TYR A 120 25.00 18.44 -23.64
N GLU A 121 24.63 17.39 -24.37
CA GLU A 121 23.26 17.18 -24.84
C GLU A 121 22.52 16.15 -23.97
N TYR A 122 21.29 16.48 -23.56
CA TYR A 122 20.46 15.62 -22.71
C TYR A 122 18.95 15.82 -22.89
N GLY A 123 18.16 14.80 -22.55
CA GLY A 123 16.69 14.86 -22.50
C GLY A 123 16.13 15.37 -21.17
N MET A 124 14.80 15.56 -21.07
CA MET A 124 14.14 16.25 -19.93
C MET A 124 14.43 15.65 -18.54
N ASN A 125 14.68 14.34 -18.41
CA ASN A 125 14.94 13.67 -17.13
C ASN A 125 16.40 13.22 -16.97
N ASN A 126 17.35 14.15 -17.10
CA ASN A 126 18.78 13.84 -16.96
C ASN A 126 19.32 14.20 -15.57
N LYS A 127 20.12 13.30 -14.99
CA LYS A 127 20.78 13.47 -13.69
C LYS A 127 21.69 14.71 -13.65
N TYR A 128 22.26 15.10 -14.78
CA TYR A 128 23.21 16.21 -14.91
C TYR A 128 22.64 17.37 -15.74
N ASN A 129 21.38 17.74 -15.50
CA ASN A 129 20.80 18.98 -16.04
C ASN A 129 21.47 20.24 -15.45
N ILE A 130 21.15 21.43 -15.96
CA ILE A 130 21.74 22.70 -15.50
C ILE A 130 21.62 22.92 -13.98
N LYS A 131 20.54 22.43 -13.33
CA LYS A 131 20.33 22.54 -11.88
C LYS A 131 21.28 21.61 -11.11
N ASN A 132 21.46 20.39 -11.60
CA ASN A 132 22.17 19.31 -10.91
C ASN A 132 23.56 19.02 -11.46
N PHE A 133 24.10 19.88 -12.35
CA PHE A 133 25.42 19.68 -12.92
C PHE A 133 26.48 19.58 -11.80
N PRO A 134 27.33 18.54 -11.77
CA PRO A 134 28.03 18.13 -10.55
C PRO A 134 29.35 18.89 -10.34
N ILE A 135 29.28 20.22 -10.29
CA ILE A 135 30.42 21.13 -10.07
C ILE A 135 30.45 21.76 -8.67
N VAL A 136 29.33 21.66 -7.94
CA VAL A 136 29.22 22.05 -6.52
C VAL A 136 28.91 20.80 -5.71
N GLU A 137 29.73 20.53 -4.70
CA GLU A 137 29.54 19.47 -3.71
C GLU A 137 28.90 20.09 -2.46
N GLN A 138 27.74 19.58 -2.05
CA GLN A 138 27.04 20.05 -0.88
C GLN A 138 27.18 19.03 0.26
N ASN A 139 27.93 19.40 1.30
CA ASN A 139 27.98 18.70 2.57
C ASN A 139 27.04 19.37 3.58
N LYS A 140 26.65 18.65 4.65
CA LYS A 140 25.58 19.04 5.59
C LYS A 140 25.61 20.52 6.04
N ASN A 141 26.79 21.15 6.17
CA ASN A 141 26.95 22.57 6.50
C ASN A 141 27.90 23.38 5.57
N THR A 142 28.45 22.80 4.50
CA THR A 142 29.41 23.51 3.62
C THR A 142 29.18 23.20 2.14
N LYS A 143 29.15 24.25 1.30
CA LYS A 143 29.19 24.13 -0.16
C LYS A 143 30.65 24.24 -0.62
N LYS A 144 31.16 23.24 -1.34
CA LYS A 144 32.51 23.22 -1.89
C LYS A 144 32.45 23.14 -3.41
N ILE A 145 33.14 24.04 -4.09
CA ILE A 145 33.24 24.06 -5.55
C ILE A 145 34.34 23.09 -5.98
N LYS A 146 34.11 22.27 -7.02
CA LYS A 146 35.15 21.40 -7.58
C LYS A 146 36.30 22.25 -8.10
N SER A 147 37.52 21.89 -7.69
CA SER A 147 38.74 22.49 -8.24
C SER A 147 38.83 22.27 -9.76
N PHE A 148 39.55 23.13 -10.46
CA PHE A 148 39.72 23.05 -11.92
C PHE A 148 40.22 21.68 -12.40
N THR A 149 41.16 21.07 -11.67
CA THR A 149 41.69 19.72 -11.99
C THR A 149 40.61 18.65 -11.84
N ASN A 150 39.88 18.63 -10.72
CA ASN A 150 38.82 17.65 -10.49
C ASN A 150 37.63 17.81 -11.45
N ALA A 151 37.31 19.05 -11.84
CA ALA A 151 36.29 19.30 -12.85
C ALA A 151 36.75 18.83 -14.24
N LYS A 152 38.02 18.99 -14.59
CA LYS A 152 38.59 18.43 -15.83
C LYS A 152 38.55 16.89 -15.85
N LEU A 153 38.83 16.22 -14.71
CA LEU A 153 38.68 14.77 -14.58
C LEU A 153 37.22 14.33 -14.79
N LEU A 154 36.26 15.03 -14.18
CA LEU A 154 34.84 14.79 -14.41
C LEU A 154 34.47 14.95 -15.90
N PHE A 155 34.99 15.98 -16.58
CA PHE A 155 34.72 16.18 -18.01
C PHE A 155 35.30 15.07 -18.88
N GLU A 156 36.46 14.52 -18.51
CA GLU A 156 37.05 13.35 -19.15
C GLU A 156 36.21 12.07 -18.93
N GLU A 157 35.69 11.87 -17.72
CA GLU A 157 34.79 10.75 -17.41
C GLU A 157 33.50 10.84 -18.22
N LEU A 158 32.85 12.01 -18.24
CA LEU A 158 31.63 12.25 -19.02
C LEU A 158 31.86 12.10 -20.52
N LYS A 159 33.04 12.49 -21.03
CA LYS A 159 33.37 12.33 -22.45
C LYS A 159 33.53 10.85 -22.86
N LYS A 160 33.97 9.98 -21.93
CA LYS A 160 34.18 8.54 -22.19
C LYS A 160 32.91 7.70 -22.02
N ASP A 161 31.92 8.21 -21.31
CA ASP A 161 30.66 7.52 -21.09
C ASP A 161 29.85 7.44 -22.40
N LYS A 162 29.53 6.21 -22.82
CA LYS A 162 28.81 5.91 -24.06
C LYS A 162 27.36 6.39 -24.04
N TYR A 163 26.81 6.64 -22.85
CA TYR A 163 25.42 7.07 -22.68
C TYR A 163 25.26 8.59 -22.60
N THR A 164 26.36 9.35 -22.62
CA THR A 164 26.34 10.81 -22.56
C THR A 164 26.97 11.45 -23.79
N THR A 165 26.25 12.37 -24.42
CA THR A 165 26.79 13.19 -25.51
C THR A 165 27.49 14.42 -24.92
N PHE A 166 28.69 14.21 -24.37
CA PHE A 166 29.48 15.26 -23.72
C PHE A 166 30.80 15.49 -24.44
N ASN A 167 31.08 16.75 -24.79
CA ASN A 167 32.37 17.16 -25.36
C ASN A 167 32.89 18.41 -24.65
N TYR A 168 34.18 18.42 -24.32
CA TYR A 168 34.85 19.60 -23.81
C TYR A 168 36.06 19.98 -24.68
N PHE A 169 36.40 21.28 -24.64
CA PHE A 169 37.35 21.94 -25.52
C PHE A 169 38.22 22.88 -24.70
N ASP A 170 39.53 22.71 -24.81
CA ASP A 170 40.49 23.63 -24.21
C ASP A 170 40.57 24.90 -25.07
N MET A 171 40.10 26.02 -24.53
CA MET A 171 39.99 27.28 -25.27
C MET A 171 41.31 28.06 -25.33
N THR A 172 42.41 27.47 -24.86
CA THR A 172 43.78 27.95 -25.07
C THR A 172 44.37 27.41 -26.39
N ALA A 173 43.83 26.30 -26.91
CA ALA A 173 44.30 25.67 -28.14
C ALA A 173 43.46 26.09 -29.36
N SER A 174 44.09 26.70 -30.36
CA SER A 174 43.43 27.21 -31.58
C SER A 174 42.59 26.16 -32.34
N SER A 175 43.07 24.92 -32.43
CA SER A 175 42.34 23.81 -33.07
C SER A 175 41.06 23.44 -32.31
N GLN A 176 41.10 23.47 -30.98
CA GLN A 176 39.95 23.19 -30.12
C GLN A 176 38.92 24.33 -30.17
N ILE A 177 39.35 25.58 -30.27
CA ILE A 177 38.46 26.74 -30.44
C ILE A 177 37.59 26.58 -31.69
N ASN A 178 38.21 26.24 -32.83
CA ASN A 178 37.47 26.03 -34.09
C ASN A 178 36.49 24.86 -33.99
N ASN A 179 36.89 23.76 -33.34
CA ASN A 179 36.04 22.59 -33.14
C ASN A 179 34.85 22.91 -32.22
N TYR A 180 35.06 23.68 -31.15
CA TYR A 180 33.98 24.13 -30.26
C TYR A 180 32.90 24.90 -31.03
N PHE A 181 33.29 25.91 -31.81
CA PHE A 181 32.33 26.68 -32.59
C PHE A 181 31.69 25.90 -33.73
N LYS A 182 32.41 24.94 -34.32
CA LYS A 182 31.83 24.01 -35.31
C LYS A 182 30.76 23.12 -34.68
N ASN A 183 30.97 22.65 -33.44
CA ASN A 183 29.97 21.87 -32.70
C ASN A 183 28.75 22.72 -32.31
N LEU A 184 28.94 23.93 -31.78
CA LEU A 184 27.81 24.85 -31.51
C LEU A 184 26.95 25.11 -32.75
N LYS A 185 27.59 25.22 -33.92
CA LYS A 185 26.90 25.43 -35.19
C LYS A 185 25.97 24.27 -35.57
N GLN A 186 26.26 23.03 -35.17
CA GLN A 186 25.38 21.87 -35.41
C GLN A 186 24.02 22.07 -34.72
N TYR A 187 24.02 22.74 -33.57
CA TYR A 187 22.81 23.09 -32.82
C TYR A 187 22.20 24.45 -33.23
N LYS A 188 22.62 24.98 -34.40
CA LYS A 188 22.23 26.29 -34.94
C LYS A 188 22.63 27.48 -34.06
N ILE A 189 23.63 27.33 -33.20
CA ILE A 189 24.21 28.43 -32.41
C ILE A 189 25.46 28.93 -33.14
N ASN A 190 25.36 30.10 -33.77
CA ASN A 190 26.42 30.64 -34.61
C ASN A 190 27.15 31.81 -33.93
N HIS A 191 28.42 31.60 -33.55
CA HIS A 191 29.22 32.63 -32.89
C HIS A 191 29.32 33.95 -33.66
N LYS A 192 29.29 33.91 -35.00
CA LYS A 192 29.34 35.14 -35.81
C LYS A 192 28.15 36.04 -35.57
N GLU A 193 26.97 35.49 -35.28
CA GLU A 193 25.77 36.28 -34.94
C GLU A 193 25.93 36.93 -33.57
N TRP A 194 26.50 36.21 -32.60
CA TRP A 194 26.82 36.74 -31.28
C TRP A 194 27.84 37.87 -31.34
N GLU A 195 28.87 37.73 -32.17
CA GLU A 195 29.92 38.75 -32.34
C GLU A 195 29.46 39.97 -33.12
N SER A 196 28.70 39.78 -34.20
CA SER A 196 28.33 40.86 -35.13
C SER A 196 27.05 41.60 -34.74
N ILE A 197 26.13 40.94 -34.03
CA ILE A 197 24.82 41.49 -33.66
C ILE A 197 24.73 41.67 -32.15
N ILE A 198 24.77 40.58 -31.38
CA ILE A 198 24.47 40.62 -29.94
C ILE A 198 25.47 41.48 -29.17
N LYS A 199 26.77 41.34 -29.45
CA LYS A 199 27.80 42.18 -28.84
C LYS A 199 27.56 43.66 -29.15
N LYS A 200 27.33 44.02 -30.42
CA LYS A 200 27.19 45.41 -30.85
C LYS A 200 26.01 46.10 -30.18
N ILE A 201 24.87 45.41 -30.08
CA ILE A 201 23.68 45.94 -29.37
C ILE A 201 24.02 46.19 -27.90
N ASN A 202 24.77 45.30 -27.25
CA ASN A 202 25.06 45.41 -25.82
C ASN A 202 26.26 46.32 -25.48
N MET A 203 26.94 46.91 -26.46
CA MET A 203 28.01 47.89 -26.20
C MET A 203 27.50 49.24 -25.67
N LYS A 204 26.20 49.54 -25.79
CA LYS A 204 25.59 50.78 -25.29
C LYS A 204 24.36 50.46 -24.45
N GLU A 205 24.10 51.26 -23.41
CA GLU A 205 22.96 51.03 -22.49
C GLU A 205 21.59 51.21 -23.16
N SER A 206 21.52 52.10 -24.16
CA SER A 206 20.36 52.23 -25.06
C SER A 206 20.70 51.68 -26.45
N GLY A 207 21.45 50.57 -26.50
CA GLY A 207 22.00 50.08 -27.76
C GLY A 207 20.96 49.65 -28.78
N LEU A 208 19.76 49.21 -28.36
CA LEU A 208 18.63 49.02 -29.26
C LEU A 208 18.09 50.36 -29.79
N SER A 209 17.87 51.35 -28.92
CA SER A 209 17.43 52.68 -29.33
C SER A 209 18.41 53.32 -30.31
N ASP A 210 19.72 53.21 -30.06
CA ASP A 210 20.78 53.67 -30.96
C ASP A 210 20.83 52.86 -32.27
N LEU A 211 20.58 51.55 -32.23
CA LEU A 211 20.48 50.69 -33.43
C LEU A 211 19.38 51.19 -34.37
N PHE A 212 18.24 51.61 -33.80
CA PHE A 212 17.06 52.05 -34.55
C PHE A 212 17.01 53.56 -34.81
N LYS A 213 17.88 54.37 -34.19
CA LYS A 213 18.01 55.82 -34.49
C LYS A 213 18.30 56.07 -35.96
N ASP A 214 19.15 55.25 -36.56
CA ASP A 214 19.56 55.36 -37.97
C ASP A 214 18.61 54.63 -38.93
N ALA A 215 17.69 53.81 -38.41
CA ALA A 215 16.76 52.97 -39.15
C ALA A 215 15.30 53.24 -38.70
N LYS A 216 14.83 54.48 -38.93
CA LYS A 216 13.51 54.97 -38.50
C LYS A 216 12.32 54.25 -39.15
N ASN A 217 12.55 53.50 -40.22
CA ASN A 217 11.55 52.78 -41.00
C ASN A 217 12.11 51.42 -41.48
N VAL A 218 11.20 50.49 -41.83
CA VAL A 218 11.56 49.13 -42.28
C VAL A 218 12.56 49.16 -43.44
N SER A 219 12.38 50.09 -44.39
CA SER A 219 13.31 50.29 -45.50
C SER A 219 14.72 50.69 -45.03
N GLY A 220 14.85 51.60 -44.06
CA GLY A 220 16.16 52.02 -43.53
C GLY A 220 16.86 50.92 -42.71
N LEU A 221 16.10 50.04 -42.05
CA LEU A 221 16.65 48.86 -41.38
C LEU A 221 17.18 47.85 -42.40
N VAL A 222 16.42 47.63 -43.48
CA VAL A 222 16.85 46.75 -44.57
C VAL A 222 18.10 47.30 -45.24
N GLU A 223 18.11 48.56 -45.62
CA GLU A 223 19.20 49.18 -46.39
C GLU A 223 20.50 49.33 -45.59
N LYS A 224 20.45 49.79 -44.34
CA LYS A 224 21.67 50.04 -43.56
C LYS A 224 22.22 48.81 -42.86
N TRP A 225 21.37 47.84 -42.53
CA TRP A 225 21.73 46.70 -41.70
C TRP A 225 21.65 45.37 -42.45
N PHE A 226 20.53 45.08 -43.12
CA PHE A 226 20.41 43.82 -43.87
C PHE A 226 21.27 43.83 -45.14
N ILE A 227 21.18 44.87 -45.98
CA ILE A 227 21.94 44.96 -47.22
C ILE A 227 23.44 45.00 -46.93
N LYS A 228 23.91 45.79 -45.95
CA LYS A 228 25.33 45.84 -45.59
C LYS A 228 25.89 44.49 -45.09
N THR A 229 25.10 43.76 -44.30
CA THR A 229 25.48 42.41 -43.82
C THR A 229 25.41 41.34 -44.93
N VAL A 230 24.57 41.58 -45.95
CA VAL A 230 24.43 40.73 -47.14
C VAL A 230 25.51 41.06 -48.17
N GLU A 231 25.88 42.33 -48.37
CA GLU A 231 27.00 42.80 -49.18
C GLU A 231 28.34 42.26 -48.66
N ASP A 232 28.55 42.28 -47.33
CA ASP A 232 29.72 41.67 -46.70
C ASP A 232 29.79 40.13 -46.89
N LYS A 233 28.68 39.50 -47.30
CA LYS A 233 28.57 38.07 -47.62
C LYS A 233 28.57 37.74 -49.12
N ILE A 234 28.43 38.73 -50.01
CA ILE A 234 28.37 38.54 -51.46
C ILE A 234 29.76 38.87 -52.05
N ASN A 235 30.40 37.86 -52.64
CA ASN A 235 31.72 38.00 -53.28
C ASN A 235 31.69 39.04 -54.42
N ARG A 236 32.81 39.74 -54.60
CA ARG A 236 32.97 40.94 -55.45
C ARG A 236 32.95 40.72 -56.97
N GLU A 237 32.73 39.50 -57.47
CA GLU A 237 33.03 39.17 -58.89
C GLU A 237 31.85 38.94 -59.83
N ASP A 238 30.58 38.93 -59.38
CA ASP A 238 29.44 38.72 -60.29
C ASP A 238 28.40 39.84 -60.31
N ASP A 239 27.82 40.05 -61.50
CA ASP A 239 26.86 41.11 -61.88
C ASP A 239 25.85 41.43 -60.77
N LYS A 240 26.10 42.55 -60.08
CA LYS A 240 25.33 43.03 -58.92
C LYS A 240 23.84 43.10 -59.20
N VAL A 241 23.44 43.50 -60.41
CA VAL A 241 22.03 43.71 -60.79
C VAL A 241 21.31 42.39 -61.09
N LYS A 242 21.98 41.41 -61.73
CA LYS A 242 21.40 40.09 -61.99
C LYS A 242 21.24 39.29 -60.70
N ASN A 243 22.26 39.28 -59.84
CA ASN A 243 22.18 38.62 -58.54
C ASN A 243 21.12 39.26 -57.64
N PHE A 244 20.98 40.59 -57.64
CA PHE A 244 19.92 41.25 -56.88
C PHE A 244 18.52 40.92 -57.43
N SER A 245 18.36 40.90 -58.77
CA SER A 245 17.11 40.48 -59.40
C SER A 245 16.76 39.02 -59.07
N GLU A 246 17.73 38.12 -59.07
CA GLU A 246 17.55 36.73 -58.67
C GLU A 246 17.26 36.58 -57.17
N ILE A 247 17.90 37.38 -56.32
CA ILE A 247 17.62 37.40 -54.87
C ILE A 247 16.21 37.91 -54.64
N VAL A 248 15.77 38.99 -55.30
CA VAL A 248 14.41 39.53 -55.17
C VAL A 248 13.37 38.56 -55.72
N LYS A 249 13.63 37.91 -56.88
CA LYS A 249 12.77 36.81 -57.38
C LYS A 249 12.71 35.66 -56.39
N LYS A 250 13.85 35.19 -55.88
CA LYS A 250 13.90 34.17 -54.82
C LYS A 250 13.15 34.64 -53.58
N TYR A 251 13.19 35.91 -53.23
CA TYR A 251 12.49 36.48 -52.09
C TYR A 251 10.98 36.51 -52.32
N ILE A 252 10.50 36.88 -53.51
CA ILE A 252 9.07 36.84 -53.88
C ILE A 252 8.55 35.40 -53.89
N TYR A 253 9.31 34.47 -54.49
CA TYR A 253 8.97 33.04 -54.43
C TYR A 253 8.99 32.53 -53.00
N GLN A 254 10.01 32.87 -52.21
CA GLN A 254 10.06 32.55 -50.79
C GLN A 254 8.93 33.20 -50.01
N TYR A 255 8.46 34.39 -50.38
CA TYR A 255 7.36 35.06 -49.70
C TYR A 255 6.04 34.31 -49.93
N ARG A 256 5.77 33.91 -51.18
CA ARG A 256 4.61 33.08 -51.53
C ARG A 256 4.68 31.70 -50.87
N ASP A 257 5.88 31.10 -50.88
CA ASP A 257 6.13 29.81 -50.26
C ASP A 257 6.06 29.90 -48.72
N ASN A 258 6.47 31.02 -48.14
CA ASN A 258 6.31 31.33 -46.73
C ASN A 258 4.85 31.58 -46.36
N GLN A 259 4.06 32.24 -47.20
CA GLN A 259 2.61 32.40 -47.00
C GLN A 259 1.94 31.02 -46.91
N SER A 260 2.25 30.13 -47.87
CA SER A 260 1.77 28.73 -47.85
C SER A 260 2.25 27.97 -46.61
N LYS A 261 3.50 28.17 -46.18
CA LYS A 261 4.04 27.58 -44.95
C LYS A 261 3.39 28.17 -43.69
N ILE A 262 3.04 29.44 -43.68
CA ILE A 262 2.32 30.11 -42.57
C ILE A 262 0.90 29.56 -42.48
N GLU A 263 0.20 29.38 -43.60
CA GLU A 263 -1.13 28.76 -43.61
C GLU A 263 -1.07 27.30 -43.15
N LYS A 264 -0.12 26.50 -43.68
CA LYS A 264 0.12 25.13 -43.18
C LYS A 264 0.47 25.11 -41.71
N LYS A 265 1.30 26.04 -41.24
CA LYS A 265 1.65 26.18 -39.82
C LYS A 265 0.42 26.51 -38.99
N ASN A 266 -0.42 27.46 -39.41
CA ASN A 266 -1.67 27.79 -38.73
C ASN A 266 -2.64 26.59 -38.69
N SER A 267 -2.73 25.81 -39.76
CA SER A 267 -3.50 24.56 -39.78
C SER A 267 -2.93 23.52 -38.81
N ILE A 268 -1.61 23.38 -38.75
CA ILE A 268 -0.92 22.48 -37.81
C ILE A 268 -1.10 22.97 -36.37
N GLU A 269 -1.04 24.28 -36.10
CA GLU A 269 -1.26 24.86 -34.77
C GLU A 269 -2.72 24.66 -34.34
N LYS A 270 -3.70 24.87 -35.22
CA LYS A 270 -5.10 24.52 -34.94
C LYS A 270 -5.27 23.03 -34.66
N PHE A 271 -4.64 22.17 -35.46
CA PHE A 271 -4.64 20.74 -35.21
C PHE A 271 -3.99 20.38 -33.87
N GLN A 272 -2.86 20.99 -33.50
CA GLN A 272 -2.21 20.78 -32.21
C GLN A 272 -3.08 21.23 -31.04
N ILE A 273 -3.81 22.33 -31.18
CA ILE A 273 -4.76 22.79 -30.16
C ILE A 273 -5.90 21.78 -30.01
N CYS A 274 -6.51 21.33 -31.11
CA CYS A 274 -7.60 20.34 -31.05
C CYS A 274 -7.13 18.94 -30.62
N ALA A 275 -5.91 18.55 -31.00
CA ALA A 275 -5.32 17.27 -30.62
C ALA A 275 -4.83 17.25 -29.17
N LYS A 276 -4.69 18.41 -28.52
CA LYS A 276 -4.25 18.52 -27.13
C LYS A 276 -5.22 17.82 -26.19
N ASP A 277 -6.52 18.02 -26.37
CA ASP A 277 -7.55 17.37 -25.55
C ASP A 277 -7.53 15.85 -25.72
N ILE A 278 -7.25 15.37 -26.94
CA ILE A 278 -7.09 13.94 -27.25
C ILE A 278 -5.82 13.39 -26.59
N LEU A 279 -4.71 14.14 -26.67
CA LEU A 279 -3.44 13.75 -26.07
C LEU A 279 -3.53 13.70 -24.55
N ASP A 280 -4.18 14.69 -23.92
CA ASP A 280 -4.40 14.75 -22.49
C ASP A 280 -5.29 13.58 -22.04
N SER A 281 -6.37 13.30 -22.78
CA SER A 281 -7.21 12.11 -22.54
C SER A 281 -6.45 10.80 -22.69
N ALA A 282 -5.57 10.69 -23.70
CA ALA A 282 -4.73 9.51 -23.92
C ALA A 282 -3.68 9.35 -22.81
N ASN A 283 -3.08 10.45 -22.34
CA ASN A 283 -2.12 10.44 -21.24
C ASN A 283 -2.80 10.00 -19.93
N ILE A 284 -3.97 10.56 -19.62
CA ILE A 284 -4.79 10.12 -18.48
C ILE A 284 -5.12 8.63 -18.59
N PHE A 285 -5.51 8.16 -19.77
CA PHE A 285 -5.77 6.75 -20.00
C PHE A 285 -4.54 5.86 -19.77
N VAL A 286 -3.36 6.29 -20.26
CA VAL A 286 -2.10 5.57 -20.04
C VAL A 286 -1.71 5.55 -18.56
N GLU A 287 -1.86 6.67 -17.85
CA GLU A 287 -1.62 6.74 -16.40
C GLU A 287 -2.56 5.81 -15.64
N GLN A 288 -3.85 5.82 -15.95
CA GLN A 288 -4.84 4.94 -15.33
C GLN A 288 -4.57 3.46 -15.63
N LYS A 289 -4.16 3.14 -16.86
CA LYS A 289 -3.77 1.78 -17.26
C LYS A 289 -2.52 1.32 -16.51
N ASN A 290 -1.51 2.18 -16.38
CA ASN A 290 -0.29 1.88 -15.62
C ASN A 290 -0.60 1.72 -14.13
N TYR A 291 -1.47 2.56 -13.57
CA TYR A 291 -1.94 2.45 -12.19
C TYR A 291 -2.69 1.12 -11.97
N SER A 292 -3.61 0.76 -12.87
CA SER A 292 -4.32 -0.52 -12.86
C SER A 292 -3.36 -1.71 -12.92
N ASN A 293 -2.36 -1.69 -13.81
CA ASN A 293 -1.31 -2.72 -13.87
C ASN A 293 -0.50 -2.79 -12.57
N SER A 294 -0.19 -1.65 -11.95
CA SER A 294 0.52 -1.62 -10.67
C SER A 294 -0.30 -2.24 -9.54
N LEU A 295 -1.62 -2.02 -9.54
CA LEU A 295 -2.55 -2.63 -8.60
C LEU A 295 -2.67 -4.14 -8.87
N ALA A 296 -2.79 -4.55 -10.13
CA ALA A 296 -2.80 -5.96 -10.50
C ALA A 296 -1.54 -6.69 -10.02
N ASN A 297 -0.36 -6.08 -10.20
CA ASN A 297 0.90 -6.63 -9.67
C ASN A 297 0.93 -6.68 -8.13
N LYS A 298 0.42 -5.65 -7.44
CA LYS A 298 0.31 -5.67 -5.97
C LYS A 298 -0.62 -6.80 -5.49
N ILE A 299 -1.76 -6.98 -6.16
CA ILE A 299 -2.71 -8.06 -5.87
C ILE A 299 -2.03 -9.41 -6.12
N ALA A 300 -1.38 -9.60 -7.27
CA ALA A 300 -0.69 -10.86 -7.59
C ALA A 300 0.39 -11.20 -6.55
N ASN A 301 1.21 -10.22 -6.16
CA ASN A 301 2.23 -10.41 -5.12
C ASN A 301 1.61 -10.73 -3.75
N PHE A 302 0.49 -10.07 -3.42
CA PHE A 302 -0.22 -10.34 -2.17
C PHE A 302 -0.86 -11.73 -2.16
N THR A 303 -1.46 -12.16 -3.27
CA THR A 303 -1.98 -13.51 -3.45
C THR A 303 -0.86 -14.55 -3.30
N MET A 304 0.29 -14.35 -3.97
CA MET A 304 1.44 -15.25 -3.84
C MET A 304 1.97 -15.31 -2.40
N PHE A 305 2.02 -14.17 -1.70
CA PHE A 305 2.38 -14.12 -0.29
C PHE A 305 1.40 -14.90 0.59
N LEU A 306 0.09 -14.75 0.36
CA LEU A 306 -0.95 -15.47 1.09
C LEU A 306 -0.88 -16.98 0.81
N GLU A 307 -0.70 -17.39 -0.44
CA GLU A 307 -0.55 -18.80 -0.83
C GLU A 307 0.67 -19.44 -0.14
N ASN A 308 1.81 -18.75 -0.13
CA ASN A 308 3.00 -19.22 0.59
C ASN A 308 2.77 -19.31 2.10
N LYS A 309 2.06 -18.33 2.69
CA LYS A 309 1.71 -18.36 4.12
C LYS A 309 0.77 -19.52 4.44
N ILE A 310 -0.25 -19.76 3.61
CA ILE A 310 -1.16 -20.89 3.76
C ILE A 310 -0.40 -22.22 3.65
N LYS A 311 0.54 -22.33 2.70
CA LYS A 311 1.36 -23.54 2.53
C LYS A 311 2.22 -23.81 3.76
N LEU A 312 2.92 -22.79 4.27
CA LEU A 312 3.72 -22.88 5.50
C LEU A 312 2.87 -23.29 6.71
N GLU A 313 1.69 -22.70 6.88
CA GLU A 313 0.81 -23.07 7.99
C GLU A 313 0.24 -24.49 7.85
N LYS A 314 -0.02 -24.96 6.62
CA LYS A 314 -0.41 -26.36 6.38
C LYS A 314 0.72 -27.34 6.74
N GLU A 315 1.95 -27.05 6.33
CA GLU A 315 3.12 -27.87 6.69
C GLU A 315 3.34 -27.88 8.21
N ASN A 316 3.17 -26.74 8.89
CA ASN A 316 3.22 -26.67 10.35
C ASN A 316 2.10 -27.49 11.01
N PHE A 317 0.88 -27.41 10.48
CA PHE A 317 -0.26 -28.18 10.98
C PHE A 317 -0.06 -29.70 10.82
N GLU A 318 0.44 -30.14 9.67
CA GLU A 318 0.80 -31.56 9.45
C GLU A 318 1.90 -32.01 10.41
N ASN A 319 2.94 -31.21 10.63
CA ASN A 319 3.98 -31.50 11.61
C ASN A 319 3.43 -31.59 13.04
N LEU A 320 2.56 -30.67 13.45
CA LEU A 320 1.93 -30.72 14.77
C LEU A 320 1.04 -31.96 14.93
N ASN A 321 0.29 -32.36 13.90
CA ASN A 321 -0.50 -33.59 13.94
C ASN A 321 0.37 -34.84 14.06
N ASN A 322 1.52 -34.89 13.37
CA ASN A 322 2.46 -35.99 13.53
C ASN A 322 3.00 -36.05 14.97
N ILE A 323 3.35 -34.90 15.56
CA ILE A 323 3.78 -34.83 16.97
C ILE A 323 2.66 -35.31 17.92
N ILE A 324 1.41 -34.92 17.67
CA ILE A 324 0.26 -35.39 18.46
C ILE A 324 0.11 -36.91 18.35
N LEU A 325 0.19 -37.47 17.14
CA LEU A 325 0.15 -38.91 16.90
C LEU A 325 1.28 -39.65 17.64
N ASP A 326 2.50 -39.12 17.61
CA ASP A 326 3.64 -39.69 18.31
C ASP A 326 3.44 -39.66 19.84
N ILE A 327 2.90 -38.57 20.38
CA ILE A 327 2.56 -38.46 21.80
C ILE A 327 1.43 -39.43 22.18
N GLU A 328 0.38 -39.54 21.36
CA GLU A 328 -0.71 -40.50 21.60
C GLU A 328 -0.23 -41.95 21.59
N ASN A 329 0.69 -42.29 20.67
CA ASN A 329 1.32 -43.61 20.64
C ASN A 329 2.17 -43.83 21.90
N SER A 330 2.95 -42.83 22.32
CA SER A 330 3.73 -42.90 23.56
C SER A 330 2.83 -43.09 24.79
N ILE A 331 1.68 -42.41 24.85
CA ILE A 331 0.69 -42.58 25.92
C ILE A 331 0.13 -44.01 25.91
N LYS A 332 -0.19 -44.56 24.73
CA LYS A 332 -0.67 -45.95 24.61
C LYS A 332 0.39 -46.96 25.05
N GLU A 333 1.67 -46.74 24.72
CA GLU A 333 2.77 -47.58 25.17
C GLU A 333 2.91 -47.53 26.69
N ILE A 334 2.88 -46.34 27.29
CA ILE A 334 2.93 -46.18 28.76
C ILE A 334 1.74 -46.89 29.43
N GLN A 335 0.52 -46.71 28.92
CA GLN A 335 -0.67 -47.39 29.45
C GLN A 335 -0.57 -48.91 29.34
N TYR A 336 -0.04 -49.40 28.22
CA TYR A 336 0.22 -50.83 28.04
C TYR A 336 1.23 -51.34 29.07
N GLU A 337 2.32 -50.60 29.30
CA GLU A 337 3.33 -50.93 30.31
C GLU A 337 2.74 -50.93 31.72
N GLU A 338 1.97 -49.92 32.10
CA GLU A 338 1.29 -49.84 33.40
C GLU A 338 0.37 -51.04 33.64
N ILE A 339 -0.53 -51.34 32.70
CA ILE A 339 -1.43 -52.49 32.78
C ILE A 339 -0.63 -53.79 32.83
N SER A 340 0.45 -53.90 32.04
CA SER A 340 1.29 -55.09 32.06
C SER A 340 1.94 -55.29 33.42
N VAL A 341 2.45 -54.23 34.05
CA VAL A 341 3.06 -54.29 35.40
C VAL A 341 2.00 -54.70 36.43
N GLU A 342 0.79 -54.14 36.37
CA GLU A 342 -0.32 -54.55 37.25
C GLU A 342 -0.65 -56.04 37.09
N ILE A 343 -0.75 -56.54 35.87
CA ILE A 343 -0.99 -57.97 35.59
C ILE A 343 0.13 -58.83 36.18
N TYR A 344 1.40 -58.45 36.00
CA TYR A 344 2.53 -59.18 36.57
C TYR A 344 2.49 -59.18 38.11
N ASN A 345 2.17 -58.04 38.74
CA ASN A 345 2.02 -57.96 40.19
C ASN A 345 0.91 -58.88 40.71
N ILE A 346 -0.27 -58.87 40.07
CA ILE A 346 -1.38 -59.76 40.42
C ILE A 346 -0.98 -61.24 40.24
N LYS A 347 -0.23 -61.55 39.16
CA LYS A 347 0.27 -62.90 38.90
C LYS A 347 1.25 -63.36 39.98
N ASP A 348 2.15 -62.48 40.41
CA ASP A 348 3.11 -62.77 41.48
C ASP A 348 2.40 -62.96 42.83
N GLU A 349 1.40 -62.14 43.15
CA GLU A 349 0.57 -62.33 44.34
C GLU A 349 -0.21 -63.64 44.31
N SER A 350 -0.79 -63.98 43.16
CA SER A 350 -1.47 -65.26 42.94
C SER A 350 -0.52 -66.43 43.14
N MET A 351 0.71 -66.37 42.60
CA MET A 351 1.74 -67.38 42.84
C MET A 351 2.12 -67.50 44.33
N LYS A 352 2.25 -66.37 45.06
CA LYS A 352 2.51 -66.37 46.50
C LYS A 352 1.37 -67.06 47.27
N ILE A 353 0.12 -66.77 46.91
CA ILE A 353 -1.06 -67.41 47.52
C ILE A 353 -1.09 -68.90 47.18
N HIS A 354 -0.78 -69.28 45.93
CA HIS A 354 -0.74 -70.69 45.50
C HIS A 354 0.31 -71.48 46.28
N ARG A 355 1.53 -70.93 46.43
CA ARG A 355 2.59 -71.54 47.26
C ARG A 355 2.16 -71.70 48.71
N LYS A 356 1.51 -70.68 49.30
CA LYS A 356 0.95 -70.78 50.67
C LYS A 356 -0.10 -71.88 50.78
N LYS A 357 -0.97 -72.01 49.77
CA LYS A 357 -1.98 -73.09 49.70
C LYS A 357 -1.31 -74.46 49.63
N GLU A 358 -0.34 -74.66 48.73
CA GLU A 358 0.41 -75.91 48.61
C GLU A 358 1.15 -76.28 49.91
N ASP A 359 1.73 -75.30 50.61
CA ASP A 359 2.36 -75.53 51.91
C ASP A 359 1.34 -75.94 52.99
N LEU A 360 0.15 -75.33 53.00
CA LEU A 360 -0.94 -75.72 53.90
C LEU A 360 -1.49 -77.11 53.57
N GLU A 361 -1.66 -77.45 52.29
CA GLU A 361 -2.08 -78.78 51.85
C GLU A 361 -1.08 -79.85 52.28
N ARG A 362 0.23 -79.60 52.11
CA ARG A 362 1.29 -80.47 52.64
C ARG A 362 1.23 -80.63 54.16
N LYS A 363 0.93 -79.57 54.91
CA LYS A 363 0.72 -79.66 56.37
C LYS A 363 -0.50 -80.49 56.72
N VAL A 364 -1.62 -80.31 56.01
CA VAL A 364 -2.84 -81.11 56.21
C VAL A 364 -2.56 -82.58 55.96
N GLU A 365 -1.82 -82.91 54.90
CA GLU A 365 -1.45 -84.30 54.60
C GLU A 365 -0.53 -84.90 55.67
N CYS A 366 0.44 -84.13 56.16
CA CYS A 366 1.27 -84.52 57.31
C CYS A 366 0.42 -84.77 58.57
N PHE A 367 -0.54 -83.90 58.88
CA PHE A 367 -1.45 -84.09 60.01
C PHE A 367 -2.37 -85.31 59.81
N LYS A 368 -2.87 -85.56 58.60
CA LYS A 368 -3.64 -86.78 58.30
C LYS A 368 -2.81 -88.04 58.51
N ASN A 369 -1.56 -88.05 58.04
CA ASN A 369 -0.65 -89.17 58.26
C ASN A 369 -0.36 -89.37 59.76
N ASN A 370 -0.17 -88.29 60.52
CA ASN A 370 0.00 -88.35 61.96
C ASN A 370 -1.26 -88.88 62.66
N ILE A 371 -2.45 -88.41 62.29
CA ILE A 371 -3.73 -88.93 62.81
C ILE A 371 -3.86 -90.42 62.51
N ASN A 372 -3.63 -90.86 61.27
CA ASN A 372 -3.66 -92.27 60.92
C ASN A 372 -2.65 -93.08 61.74
N SER A 373 -1.45 -92.55 61.98
CA SER A 373 -0.44 -93.21 62.82
C SER A 373 -0.90 -93.34 64.29
N LEU A 374 -1.53 -92.30 64.83
CA LEU A 374 -2.08 -92.28 66.19
C LEU A 374 -3.30 -93.19 66.32
N GLU A 375 -4.18 -93.22 65.30
CA GLU A 375 -5.29 -94.17 65.23
C GLU A 375 -4.77 -95.60 65.16
N THR A 376 -3.73 -95.87 64.36
CA THR A 376 -3.08 -97.18 64.32
C THR A 376 -2.50 -97.55 65.68
N GLN A 377 -1.83 -96.62 66.37
CA GLN A 377 -1.35 -96.83 67.74
C GLN A 377 -2.50 -97.07 68.72
N GLN A 378 -3.60 -96.33 68.60
CA GLN A 378 -4.80 -96.52 69.42
C GLN A 378 -5.41 -97.90 69.18
N TYR A 379 -5.50 -98.35 67.93
CA TYR A 379 -5.95 -99.70 67.58
C TYR A 379 -5.01 -100.76 68.14
N ILE A 380 -3.69 -100.57 68.07
CA ILE A 380 -2.71 -101.48 68.69
C ILE A 380 -2.91 -101.52 70.22
N LEU A 381 -3.10 -100.38 70.87
CA LEU A 381 -3.35 -100.30 72.32
C LEU A 381 -4.71 -100.92 72.70
N GLN A 382 -5.74 -100.73 71.88
CA GLN A 382 -7.03 -101.40 72.04
C GLN A 382 -6.90 -102.90 71.85
N CYS A 383 -6.17 -103.36 70.83
CA CYS A 383 -5.85 -104.77 70.63
C CYS A 383 -5.02 -105.33 71.79
N ALA A 384 -4.07 -104.57 72.34
CA ALA A 384 -3.30 -104.96 73.51
C ALA A 384 -4.19 -105.06 74.75
N LYS A 385 -5.13 -104.14 74.94
CA LYS A 385 -6.14 -104.18 76.00
C LYS A 385 -7.08 -105.37 75.84
N ILE A 386 -7.62 -105.60 74.63
CA ILE A 386 -8.46 -106.76 74.30
C ILE A 386 -7.65 -108.05 74.47
N TYR A 387 -6.36 -108.06 74.13
CA TYR A 387 -5.49 -109.21 74.33
C TYR A 387 -5.21 -109.44 75.83
N GLU A 388 -5.02 -108.39 76.62
CA GLU A 388 -4.88 -108.52 78.07
C GLU A 388 -6.20 -109.00 78.72
N GLU A 389 -7.34 -108.48 78.25
CA GLU A 389 -8.67 -108.97 78.60
C GLU A 389 -8.89 -110.41 78.14
N TYR A 390 -8.39 -110.81 76.96
CA TYR A 390 -8.41 -112.19 76.47
C TYR A 390 -7.49 -113.10 77.28
N VAL A 391 -6.30 -112.66 77.68
CA VAL A 391 -5.38 -113.43 78.52
C VAL A 391 -5.96 -113.59 79.92
N LYS A 392 -6.61 -112.55 80.46
CA LYS A 392 -7.37 -112.65 81.72
C LYS A 392 -8.57 -113.57 81.55
N ALA A 393 -9.38 -113.39 80.51
CA ALA A 393 -10.53 -114.22 80.19
C ALA A 393 -10.13 -115.66 79.85
N SER A 394 -8.95 -115.93 79.28
CA SER A 394 -8.45 -117.27 78.97
C SER A 394 -7.92 -117.95 80.23
N ARG A 395 -7.26 -117.21 81.14
CA ARG A 395 -6.93 -117.68 82.50
C ARG A 395 -8.19 -117.92 83.33
N ASP A 396 -9.19 -117.07 83.16
CA ASP A 396 -10.49 -117.18 83.81
C ASP A 396 -11.30 -118.33 83.19
N VAL A 397 -11.27 -118.56 81.88
CA VAL A 397 -11.85 -119.75 81.23
C VAL A 397 -11.12 -121.01 81.66
N GLN A 398 -9.80 -121.02 81.85
CA GLN A 398 -9.10 -122.16 82.47
C GLN A 398 -9.49 -122.39 83.94
N LYS A 399 -9.79 -121.33 84.70
CA LYS A 399 -10.29 -121.42 86.08
C LYS A 399 -11.78 -121.79 86.14
N TYR A 400 -12.57 -121.32 85.20
CA TYR A 400 -14.02 -121.51 85.12
C TYR A 400 -14.38 -122.78 84.35
N GLU A 401 -13.57 -123.34 83.45
CA GLU A 401 -13.73 -124.71 82.94
C GLU A 401 -13.48 -125.75 84.05
N ASN A 402 -12.57 -125.45 84.98
CA ASN A 402 -12.37 -126.23 86.21
C ASN A 402 -13.45 -125.96 87.28
N ALA A 403 -14.15 -124.83 87.22
CA ALA A 403 -15.26 -124.49 88.13
C ALA A 403 -16.66 -124.75 87.54
N ILE A 404 -16.82 -124.95 86.22
CA ILE A 404 -18.10 -125.23 85.54
C ILE A 404 -18.49 -126.71 85.67
N GLN A 405 -17.60 -127.55 86.22
CA GLN A 405 -17.92 -128.89 86.68
C GLN A 405 -18.54 -128.90 88.09
N ILE A 406 -18.50 -127.78 88.83
CA ILE A 406 -18.96 -127.64 90.21
C ILE A 406 -19.80 -126.37 90.28
N ILE A 407 -21.14 -126.49 90.34
CA ILE A 407 -22.14 -125.39 90.40
C ILE A 407 -22.83 -125.12 89.04
N LYS A 408 -23.36 -126.21 88.45
CA LYS A 408 -24.78 -126.22 88.13
C LYS A 408 -25.56 -126.34 89.44
N GLU A 409 -25.97 -125.22 90.03
CA GLU A 409 -27.24 -125.06 90.76
C GLU A 409 -27.41 -123.64 91.33
N LYS A 410 -28.49 -122.99 90.87
CA LYS A 410 -29.28 -121.91 91.50
C LYS A 410 -28.82 -120.44 91.37
N ASN A 411 -29.59 -119.74 90.53
CA ASN A 411 -30.38 -118.51 90.82
C ASN A 411 -29.62 -117.22 91.19
N LYS A 412 -30.09 -116.00 90.93
CA LYS A 412 -31.24 -115.39 90.24
C LYS A 412 -30.91 -113.89 90.18
N ASN A 413 -31.39 -113.22 89.12
CA ASN A 413 -31.70 -111.80 88.97
C ASN A 413 -31.37 -110.85 90.13
N LEU A 414 -30.76 -109.70 89.83
CA LEU A 414 -31.13 -108.41 90.41
C LEU A 414 -30.80 -107.28 89.42
N GLU A 415 -31.86 -106.79 88.78
CA GLU A 415 -31.96 -105.65 87.85
C GLU A 415 -32.12 -104.22 88.47
N PRO A 416 -32.04 -103.94 89.80
CA PRO A 416 -32.48 -102.64 90.32
C PRO A 416 -31.36 -101.61 90.59
N GLU A 417 -30.24 -101.64 89.87
CA GLU A 417 -29.27 -100.51 89.88
C GLU A 417 -29.41 -99.58 88.67
N ARG A 418 -30.23 -99.95 87.66
CA ARG A 418 -30.42 -99.15 86.44
C ARG A 418 -31.36 -97.94 86.59
N GLU A 419 -32.28 -97.95 87.56
CA GLU A 419 -33.29 -96.89 87.67
C GLU A 419 -32.82 -95.61 88.39
N ASN A 420 -31.72 -95.64 89.15
CA ASN A 420 -31.28 -94.47 89.93
C ASN A 420 -30.54 -93.40 89.08
N ILE A 421 -30.06 -93.75 87.88
CA ILE A 421 -29.36 -92.83 86.97
C ILE A 421 -30.33 -92.02 86.09
N GLY A 422 -31.53 -92.57 85.83
CA GLY A 422 -32.54 -91.95 84.96
C GLY A 422 -33.14 -90.66 85.52
N PHE A 423 -33.23 -90.52 86.84
CA PHE A 423 -33.89 -89.38 87.48
C PHE A 423 -33.02 -88.11 87.48
N THR A 424 -31.69 -88.26 87.60
CA THR A 424 -30.75 -87.13 87.68
C THR A 424 -30.56 -86.43 86.31
N LEU A 425 -30.68 -87.16 85.20
CA LEU A 425 -30.57 -86.61 83.85
C LEU A 425 -31.79 -85.77 83.44
N LYS A 426 -33.01 -86.15 83.84
CA LYS A 426 -34.24 -85.45 83.45
C LYS A 426 -34.28 -83.98 83.93
N LYS A 427 -33.87 -83.74 85.17
CA LYS A 427 -33.94 -82.40 85.81
C LYS A 427 -32.93 -81.40 85.21
N TYR A 428 -31.77 -81.88 84.73
CA TYR A 428 -30.75 -81.03 84.11
C TYR A 428 -31.15 -80.54 82.71
N TYR A 429 -31.79 -81.40 81.91
CA TYR A 429 -32.22 -81.04 80.55
C TYR A 429 -33.49 -80.19 80.51
N GLU A 430 -34.38 -80.30 81.51
CA GLU A 430 -35.56 -79.42 81.64
C GLU A 430 -35.15 -77.95 81.89
N MET A 431 -34.15 -77.68 82.75
CA MET A 431 -33.61 -76.32 82.94
C MET A 431 -32.90 -75.76 81.70
N LYS A 432 -32.24 -76.60 80.90
CA LYS A 432 -31.60 -76.18 79.64
C LYS A 432 -32.64 -75.81 78.57
N LYS A 433 -33.76 -76.55 78.51
CA LYS A 433 -34.86 -76.31 77.58
C LYS A 433 -35.55 -74.97 77.83
N GLU A 434 -35.79 -74.60 79.09
CA GLU A 434 -36.41 -73.30 79.43
C GLU A 434 -35.53 -72.08 79.08
N LYS A 435 -34.20 -72.19 79.23
CA LYS A 435 -33.28 -71.11 78.82
C LYS A 435 -33.28 -70.92 77.29
N VAL A 436 -33.28 -72.01 76.53
CA VAL A 436 -33.31 -71.96 75.06
C VAL A 436 -34.63 -71.38 74.54
N LEU A 437 -35.77 -71.72 75.16
CA LEU A 437 -37.08 -71.19 74.81
C LEU A 437 -37.27 -69.69 75.11
N ARG A 438 -36.45 -69.12 76.02
CA ARG A 438 -36.47 -67.68 76.31
C ARG A 438 -35.68 -66.89 75.26
N VAL A 439 -34.50 -67.39 74.89
CA VAL A 439 -33.67 -66.82 73.81
C VAL A 439 -34.35 -66.91 72.44
N LEU A 440 -35.11 -67.98 72.19
CA LEU A 440 -35.87 -68.13 70.95
C LEU A 440 -36.96 -67.05 70.80
N ARG A 441 -37.67 -66.71 71.88
CA ARG A 441 -38.69 -65.65 71.86
C ARG A 441 -38.10 -64.25 71.67
N GLU A 442 -36.99 -63.94 72.33
CA GLU A 442 -36.27 -62.66 72.11
C GLU A 442 -35.75 -62.55 70.67
N ASN A 443 -35.26 -63.65 70.09
CA ASN A 443 -34.83 -63.67 68.69
C ASN A 443 -36.00 -63.52 67.70
N GLU A 444 -37.17 -64.10 67.98
CA GLU A 444 -38.37 -63.93 67.14
C GLU A 444 -38.89 -62.48 67.15
N GLU A 445 -38.86 -61.80 68.30
CA GLU A 445 -39.21 -60.39 68.41
C GLU A 445 -38.19 -59.48 67.70
N ASN A 446 -36.89 -59.77 67.85
CA ASN A 446 -35.84 -59.06 67.11
C ASN A 446 -35.98 -59.24 65.59
N ILE A 447 -36.32 -60.45 65.11
CA ILE A 447 -36.55 -60.70 63.68
C ILE A 447 -37.75 -59.90 63.16
N LYS A 448 -38.83 -59.75 63.95
CA LYS A 448 -39.97 -58.90 63.58
C LYS A 448 -39.57 -57.42 63.48
N CYS A 449 -38.85 -56.89 64.47
CA CYS A 449 -38.38 -55.50 64.46
C CYS A 449 -37.45 -55.22 63.27
N VAL A 450 -36.53 -56.13 62.96
CA VAL A 450 -35.63 -56.00 61.79
C VAL A 450 -36.42 -56.04 60.48
N LYS A 451 -37.47 -56.86 60.37
CA LYS A 451 -38.33 -56.89 59.18
C LYS A 451 -39.10 -55.59 58.97
N GLU A 452 -39.65 -55.00 60.04
CA GLU A 452 -40.31 -53.69 59.97
C GLU A 452 -39.32 -52.58 59.57
N ASN A 453 -38.10 -52.61 60.12
CA ASN A 453 -37.04 -51.67 59.73
C ASN A 453 -36.63 -51.83 58.25
N ILE A 454 -36.57 -53.06 57.73
CA ILE A 454 -36.30 -53.31 56.31
C ILE A 454 -37.44 -52.78 55.42
N GLU A 455 -38.71 -52.95 55.82
CA GLU A 455 -39.84 -52.39 55.07
C GLU A 455 -39.89 -50.86 55.09
N ASN A 456 -39.53 -50.24 56.22
CA ASN A 456 -39.41 -48.78 56.30
C ASN A 456 -38.26 -48.27 55.42
N ALA A 457 -37.09 -48.91 55.47
CA ALA A 457 -35.95 -48.54 54.60
C ALA A 457 -36.29 -48.71 53.10
N LYS A 458 -37.07 -49.74 52.73
CA LYS A 458 -37.56 -49.90 51.35
C LYS A 458 -38.48 -48.75 50.93
N ARG A 459 -39.38 -48.31 51.80
CA ARG A 459 -40.25 -47.16 51.53
C ARG A 459 -39.45 -45.86 51.37
N GLU A 460 -38.44 -45.64 52.21
CA GLU A 460 -37.54 -44.48 52.07
C GLU A 460 -36.75 -44.52 50.74
N ILE A 461 -36.26 -45.69 50.32
CA ILE A 461 -35.58 -45.85 49.02
C ILE A 461 -36.53 -45.56 47.87
N GLU A 462 -37.78 -46.01 47.92
CA GLU A 462 -38.79 -45.72 46.89
C GLU A 462 -39.10 -44.22 46.80
N GLU A 463 -39.20 -43.54 47.93
CA GLU A 463 -39.45 -42.09 47.98
C GLU A 463 -38.25 -41.28 47.45
N ILE A 464 -37.03 -41.67 47.81
CA ILE A 464 -35.80 -41.08 47.27
C ILE A 464 -35.73 -41.30 45.76
N ASN A 465 -36.01 -42.51 45.27
CA ASN A 465 -35.99 -42.81 43.83
C ASN A 465 -37.03 -41.99 43.06
N LYS A 466 -38.22 -41.78 43.64
CA LYS A 466 -39.25 -40.92 43.03
C LYS A 466 -38.78 -39.47 42.94
N ASN A 467 -38.18 -38.93 44.01
CA ASN A 467 -37.59 -37.59 44.00
C ASN A 467 -36.45 -37.48 42.98
N LEU A 468 -35.63 -38.52 42.82
CA LEU A 468 -34.54 -38.58 41.85
C LEU A 468 -35.06 -38.57 40.41
N GLN A 469 -36.13 -39.32 40.12
CA GLN A 469 -36.79 -39.28 38.82
C GLN A 469 -37.39 -37.91 38.49
N GLU A 470 -38.00 -37.24 39.47
CA GLU A 470 -38.50 -35.86 39.28
C GLU A 470 -37.35 -34.88 39.00
N LYS A 471 -36.22 -35.01 39.70
CA LYS A 471 -35.02 -34.19 39.44
C LYS A 471 -34.44 -34.43 38.05
N TYR A 472 -34.32 -35.68 37.59
CA TYR A 472 -33.88 -35.99 36.23
C TYR A 472 -34.83 -35.44 35.16
N LYS A 473 -36.14 -35.46 35.42
CA LYS A 473 -37.13 -34.86 34.50
C LYS A 473 -36.93 -33.36 34.38
N ILE A 474 -36.70 -32.66 35.50
CA ILE A 474 -36.42 -31.22 35.51
C ILE A 474 -35.09 -30.93 34.81
N GLU A 475 -34.04 -31.70 35.08
CA GLU A 475 -32.74 -31.58 34.43
C GLU A 475 -32.87 -31.73 32.91
N GLY A 476 -33.61 -32.73 32.43
CA GLY A 476 -33.89 -32.92 31.01
C GLY A 476 -34.67 -31.75 30.38
N GLN A 477 -35.63 -31.17 31.10
CA GLN A 477 -36.36 -29.98 30.64
C GLN A 477 -35.45 -28.76 30.51
N LEU A 478 -34.58 -28.55 31.51
CA LEU A 478 -33.61 -27.46 31.50
C LEU A 478 -32.57 -27.65 30.39
N GLN A 479 -32.06 -28.87 30.19
CA GLN A 479 -31.13 -29.18 29.12
C GLN A 479 -31.76 -28.97 27.74
N ASN A 480 -33.02 -29.35 27.54
CA ASN A 480 -33.75 -29.07 26.31
C ASN A 480 -33.92 -27.57 26.07
N SER A 481 -34.16 -26.80 27.14
CA SER A 481 -34.25 -25.34 27.05
C SER A 481 -32.90 -24.73 26.64
N ILE A 482 -31.79 -25.17 27.24
CA ILE A 482 -30.42 -24.75 26.87
C ILE A 482 -30.12 -25.08 25.40
N ASN A 483 -30.49 -26.27 24.93
CA ASN A 483 -30.32 -26.68 23.54
C ASN A 483 -31.16 -25.83 22.59
N SER A 484 -32.39 -25.48 22.97
CA SER A 484 -33.24 -24.57 22.18
C SER A 484 -32.62 -23.18 22.06
N PHE A 485 -32.13 -22.60 23.16
CA PHE A 485 -31.42 -21.32 23.13
C PHE A 485 -30.15 -21.37 22.29
N SER A 486 -29.43 -22.49 22.29
CA SER A 486 -28.23 -22.66 21.45
C SER A 486 -28.57 -22.65 19.97
N LYS A 487 -29.67 -23.31 19.56
CA LYS A 487 -30.18 -23.25 18.18
C LYS A 487 -30.62 -21.84 17.77
N GLU A 488 -31.34 -21.14 18.65
CA GLU A 488 -31.75 -19.75 18.38
C GLU A 488 -30.54 -18.81 18.23
N GLU A 489 -29.49 -19.03 19.03
CA GLU A 489 -28.23 -18.29 18.93
C GLU A 489 -27.49 -18.54 17.62
N GLU A 490 -27.43 -19.80 17.15
CA GLU A 490 -26.87 -20.13 15.84
C GLU A 490 -27.65 -19.46 14.71
N ILE A 491 -28.99 -19.56 14.72
CA ILE A 491 -29.85 -18.90 13.73
C ILE A 491 -29.64 -17.38 13.75
N PHE A 492 -29.52 -16.77 14.93
CA PHE A 492 -29.23 -15.35 15.08
C PHE A 492 -27.85 -14.97 14.51
N ASN A 493 -26.82 -15.75 14.83
CA ASN A 493 -25.46 -15.57 14.34
C ASN A 493 -25.39 -15.69 12.81
N GLU A 494 -26.07 -16.68 12.21
CA GLU A 494 -26.17 -16.83 10.76
C GLU A 494 -26.91 -15.66 10.11
N ARG A 495 -28.12 -15.35 10.60
CA ARG A 495 -29.00 -14.33 10.01
C ARG A 495 -28.37 -12.95 9.99
N TYR A 496 -27.69 -12.57 11.09
CA TYR A 496 -27.09 -11.24 11.23
C TYR A 496 -25.58 -11.23 11.00
N LYS A 497 -25.00 -12.37 10.59
CA LYS A 497 -23.54 -12.59 10.43
C LYS A 497 -22.76 -12.10 11.66
N LYS A 498 -23.22 -12.53 12.84
CA LYS A 498 -22.61 -12.22 14.14
C LYS A 498 -21.90 -13.45 14.69
N ASN A 499 -21.01 -13.21 15.64
CA ASN A 499 -20.16 -14.24 16.22
C ASN A 499 -20.27 -14.20 17.74
N PHE A 500 -21.50 -14.25 18.24
CA PHE A 500 -21.74 -14.37 19.67
C PHE A 500 -21.29 -15.76 20.08
N LYS A 501 -20.31 -15.80 21.00
CA LYS A 501 -19.68 -17.03 21.47
C LYS A 501 -19.66 -17.02 22.98
N ARG A 502 -20.08 -18.14 23.55
CA ARG A 502 -19.98 -18.41 24.98
C ARG A 502 -18.59 -18.94 25.31
N ASN A 503 -18.16 -18.77 26.55
CA ASN A 503 -16.94 -19.39 27.07
C ASN A 503 -17.15 -20.90 27.28
N ILE A 504 -16.10 -21.61 27.67
CA ILE A 504 -16.13 -23.08 27.89
C ILE A 504 -17.17 -23.48 28.95
N MET A 505 -17.52 -22.57 29.86
CA MET A 505 -18.55 -22.77 30.88
C MET A 505 -19.97 -22.44 30.40
N GLY A 506 -20.15 -22.05 29.13
CA GLY A 506 -21.46 -21.74 28.56
C GLY A 506 -22.00 -20.35 28.90
N TYR A 507 -21.16 -19.45 29.41
CA TYR A 507 -21.53 -18.07 29.75
C TYR A 507 -20.92 -17.05 28.80
N TYR A 508 -21.57 -15.89 28.66
CA TYR A 508 -20.97 -14.72 28.07
C TYR A 508 -20.08 -14.00 29.08
N ASP A 509 -19.07 -13.30 28.57
CA ASP A 509 -18.22 -12.44 29.39
C ASP A 509 -19.08 -11.37 30.09
N GLU A 510 -18.81 -11.04 31.36
CA GLU A 510 -19.75 -10.36 32.28
C GLU A 510 -20.20 -8.95 31.83
N ASN A 511 -19.59 -8.38 30.79
CA ASN A 511 -19.99 -7.11 30.20
C ASN A 511 -20.18 -7.14 28.68
N PHE A 512 -20.13 -8.32 28.06
CA PHE A 512 -20.26 -8.46 26.60
C PHE A 512 -21.56 -7.84 26.12
N ILE A 513 -22.71 -8.34 26.59
CA ILE A 513 -24.04 -7.92 26.13
C ILE A 513 -24.26 -6.41 26.32
N ASN A 514 -23.91 -5.87 27.49
CA ASN A 514 -24.07 -4.44 27.78
C ASN A 514 -23.21 -3.57 26.86
N LYS A 515 -21.97 -4.00 26.57
CA LYS A 515 -21.07 -3.31 25.67
C LYS A 515 -21.58 -3.36 24.22
N THR A 516 -22.01 -4.53 23.73
CA THR A 516 -22.57 -4.65 22.38
C THR A 516 -23.84 -3.81 22.22
N LEU A 517 -24.69 -3.76 23.24
CA LEU A 517 -25.90 -2.95 23.24
C LEU A 517 -25.58 -1.45 23.18
N LEU A 518 -24.59 -1.00 23.94
CA LEU A 518 -24.11 0.40 23.90
C LEU A 518 -23.52 0.75 22.53
N GLU A 519 -22.72 -0.14 21.94
CA GLU A 519 -22.17 0.02 20.59
C GLU A 519 -23.28 0.17 19.54
N TYR A 520 -24.31 -0.68 19.56
CA TYR A 520 -25.43 -0.57 18.63
C TYR A 520 -26.26 0.70 18.85
N LYS A 521 -26.49 1.12 20.11
CA LYS A 521 -27.14 2.41 20.40
C LYS A 521 -26.34 3.58 19.82
N ASN A 522 -25.01 3.55 19.92
CA ASN A 522 -24.15 4.59 19.35
C ASN A 522 -24.20 4.58 17.81
N ILE A 523 -24.18 3.40 17.18
CA ILE A 523 -24.32 3.27 15.72
C ILE A 523 -25.67 3.82 15.25
N LEU A 524 -26.76 3.49 15.96
CA LEU A 524 -28.10 3.98 15.65
C LEU A 524 -28.15 5.51 15.73
N ASN A 525 -27.71 6.09 16.85
CA ASN A 525 -27.65 7.54 17.04
C ASN A 525 -26.83 8.24 15.96
N ASN A 526 -25.70 7.65 15.55
CA ASN A 526 -24.87 8.21 14.48
C ASN A 526 -25.59 8.17 13.12
N LYS A 527 -26.29 7.08 12.81
CA LYS A 527 -27.10 6.99 11.58
C LYS A 527 -28.27 7.96 11.59
N GLU A 528 -28.95 8.13 12.72
CA GLU A 528 -30.03 9.12 12.86
C GLU A 528 -29.53 10.55 12.67
N LYS A 529 -28.37 10.90 13.27
CA LYS A 529 -27.71 12.20 13.03
C LYS A 529 -27.33 12.38 11.56
N TYR A 530 -26.80 11.34 10.91
CA TYR A 530 -26.46 11.38 9.49
C TYR A 530 -27.69 11.61 8.60
N ILE A 531 -28.80 10.93 8.88
CA ILE A 531 -30.08 11.13 8.18
C ILE A 531 -30.60 12.56 8.40
N SER A 532 -30.56 13.06 9.63
CA SER A 532 -30.99 14.42 9.96
C SER A 532 -30.17 15.48 9.22
N ASN A 533 -28.84 15.33 9.17
CA ASN A 533 -27.97 16.23 8.42
C ASN A 533 -28.23 16.17 6.91
N ASN A 534 -28.40 14.98 6.34
CA ASN A 534 -28.71 14.84 4.91
C ASN A 534 -30.08 15.43 4.54
N LYS A 535 -31.08 15.35 5.43
CA LYS A 535 -32.37 16.02 5.22
C LYS A 535 -32.22 17.53 5.17
N LYS A 536 -31.46 18.12 6.10
CA LYS A 536 -31.16 19.57 6.08
C LYS A 536 -30.44 19.98 4.81
N LEU A 537 -29.43 19.21 4.39
CA LEU A 537 -28.66 19.49 3.17
C LEU A 537 -29.54 19.39 1.91
N LEU A 538 -30.52 18.48 1.92
CA LEU A 538 -31.48 18.33 0.82
C LEU A 538 -32.49 19.48 0.79
N GLU A 539 -32.94 19.98 1.94
CA GLU A 539 -33.77 21.19 2.05
C GLU A 539 -33.01 22.43 1.55
N GLU A 540 -31.75 22.62 1.96
CA GLU A 540 -30.88 23.70 1.48
C GLU A 540 -30.70 23.64 -0.05
N LYS A 541 -30.44 22.46 -0.60
CA LYS A 541 -30.33 22.26 -2.06
C LYS A 541 -31.65 22.51 -2.80
N PHE A 542 -32.79 22.21 -2.18
CA PHE A 542 -34.10 22.46 -2.77
C PHE A 542 -34.44 23.97 -2.80
N GLU A 543 -34.05 24.71 -1.77
CA GLU A 543 -34.12 26.18 -1.72
C GLU A 543 -33.21 26.81 -2.79
N GLU A 544 -31.95 26.37 -2.89
CA GLU A 544 -31.02 26.83 -3.93
C GLU A 544 -31.58 26.61 -5.35
N ASN A 545 -32.10 25.41 -5.62
CA ASN A 545 -32.66 25.09 -6.93
C ASN A 545 -33.90 25.92 -7.28
N LYS A 546 -34.75 26.26 -6.29
CA LYS A 546 -35.87 27.19 -6.49
C LYS A 546 -35.40 28.61 -6.84
N ILE A 547 -34.30 29.08 -6.26
CA ILE A 547 -33.72 30.39 -6.57
C ILE A 547 -33.18 30.37 -8.01
N GLU A 548 -32.42 29.34 -8.38
CA GLU A 548 -31.90 29.17 -9.74
C GLU A 548 -33.01 29.03 -10.79
N GLU A 549 -34.11 28.32 -10.49
CA GLU A 549 -35.28 28.25 -11.38
C GLU A 549 -35.94 29.61 -11.59
N ARG A 550 -36.04 30.45 -10.55
CA ARG A 550 -36.57 31.82 -10.68
C ARG A 550 -35.64 32.70 -11.52
N GLU A 551 -34.34 32.65 -11.27
CA GLU A 551 -33.36 33.39 -12.08
C GLU A 551 -33.41 32.96 -13.56
N LYS A 552 -33.56 31.66 -13.80
CA LYS A 552 -33.75 31.12 -15.15
C LYS A 552 -35.02 31.66 -15.79
N GLU A 553 -36.15 31.65 -15.10
CA GLU A 553 -37.41 32.21 -15.63
C GLU A 553 -37.28 33.70 -15.97
N ASP A 554 -36.61 34.48 -15.13
CA ASP A 554 -36.43 35.92 -15.35
C ASP A 554 -35.50 36.21 -16.54
N LEU A 555 -34.38 35.48 -16.66
CA LEU A 555 -33.52 35.54 -17.85
C LEU A 555 -34.27 35.11 -19.12
N THR A 556 -35.17 34.14 -19.02
CA THR A 556 -35.97 33.70 -20.17
C THR A 556 -36.92 34.81 -20.63
N LYS A 557 -37.54 35.54 -19.69
CA LYS A 557 -38.38 36.71 -20.01
C LYS A 557 -37.56 37.83 -20.65
N GLU A 558 -36.35 38.10 -20.16
CA GLU A 558 -35.44 39.09 -20.75
C GLU A 558 -35.05 38.73 -22.19
N ILE A 559 -34.71 37.46 -22.44
CA ILE A 559 -34.41 36.97 -23.80
C ILE A 559 -35.60 37.20 -24.73
N VAL A 560 -36.84 36.90 -24.28
CA VAL A 560 -38.05 37.13 -25.07
C VAL A 560 -38.23 38.62 -25.38
N ASN A 561 -38.03 39.50 -24.40
CA ASN A 561 -38.13 40.96 -24.61
C ASN A 561 -37.09 41.46 -25.63
N ILE A 562 -35.81 41.08 -25.48
CA ILE A 562 -34.74 41.45 -26.41
C ILE A 562 -35.04 40.91 -27.81
N SER A 563 -35.56 39.69 -27.93
CA SER A 563 -35.91 39.11 -29.23
C SER A 563 -37.02 39.91 -29.94
N ASN A 564 -37.99 40.42 -29.17
CA ASN A 564 -39.06 41.26 -29.69
C ASN A 564 -38.54 42.63 -30.13
N GLU A 565 -37.62 43.24 -29.37
CA GLU A 565 -36.95 44.48 -29.76
C GLU A 565 -36.14 44.31 -31.05
N ILE A 566 -35.35 43.24 -31.16
CA ILE A 566 -34.60 42.92 -32.39
C ILE A 566 -35.55 42.76 -33.58
N ASN A 567 -36.68 42.07 -33.40
CA ASN A 567 -37.67 41.90 -34.47
C ASN A 567 -38.32 43.23 -34.88
N ASN A 568 -38.59 44.13 -33.93
CA ASN A 568 -39.08 45.47 -34.24
C ASN A 568 -38.05 46.29 -35.01
N ILE A 569 -36.78 46.27 -34.61
CA ILE A 569 -35.69 46.96 -35.31
C ILE A 569 -35.52 46.38 -36.73
N LYS A 570 -35.60 45.06 -36.90
CA LYS A 570 -35.57 44.43 -38.23
C LYS A 570 -36.71 44.89 -39.12
N LYS A 571 -37.95 44.93 -38.60
CA LYS A 571 -39.10 45.45 -39.34
C LYS A 571 -38.91 46.91 -39.73
N GLN A 572 -38.40 47.76 -38.85
CA GLN A 572 -38.08 49.16 -39.18
C GLN A 572 -37.00 49.27 -40.25
N ASN A 573 -35.94 48.46 -40.18
CA ASN A 573 -34.91 48.41 -41.20
C ASN A 573 -35.44 47.97 -42.57
N GLU A 574 -36.33 46.97 -42.63
CA GLU A 574 -36.98 46.57 -43.89
C GLU A 574 -37.83 47.70 -44.48
N ILE A 575 -38.53 48.47 -43.64
CA ILE A 575 -39.28 49.65 -44.11
C ILE A 575 -38.31 50.69 -44.68
N PHE A 576 -37.23 51.02 -43.98
CA PHE A 576 -36.23 51.98 -44.46
C PHE A 576 -35.54 51.52 -45.75
N LEU A 577 -35.23 50.23 -45.88
CA LEU A 577 -34.66 49.66 -47.10
C LEU A 577 -35.62 49.79 -48.28
N LYS A 578 -36.92 49.52 -48.09
CA LYS A 578 -37.95 49.73 -49.12
C LYS A 578 -38.10 51.21 -49.50
N GLU A 579 -37.99 52.13 -48.55
CA GLU A 579 -38.00 53.56 -48.84
C GLU A 579 -36.77 54.00 -49.64
N ILE A 580 -35.59 53.50 -49.29
CA ILE A 580 -34.36 53.75 -50.04
C ILE A 580 -34.48 53.19 -51.46
N GLU A 581 -35.05 51.99 -51.63
CA GLU A 581 -35.25 51.38 -52.95
C GLU A 581 -36.22 52.20 -53.82
N LYS A 582 -37.32 52.70 -53.24
CA LYS A 582 -38.21 53.65 -53.93
C LYS A 582 -37.47 54.93 -54.34
N ARG A 583 -36.62 55.49 -53.46
CA ARG A 583 -35.82 56.68 -53.78
C ARG A 583 -34.78 56.42 -54.86
N LYS A 584 -34.11 55.25 -54.85
CA LYS A 584 -33.21 54.82 -55.94
C LYS A 584 -33.93 54.76 -57.27
N ASN A 585 -35.13 54.20 -57.29
CA ASN A 585 -35.93 54.15 -58.51
C ASN A 585 -36.29 55.54 -59.02
N ILE A 586 -36.68 56.47 -58.14
CA ILE A 586 -36.98 57.87 -58.53
C ILE A 586 -35.73 58.57 -59.10
N ILE A 587 -34.58 58.44 -58.43
CA ILE A 587 -33.33 59.11 -58.85
C ILE A 587 -32.83 58.61 -60.21
N LYS A 588 -33.02 57.33 -60.53
CA LYS A 588 -32.72 56.78 -61.86
C LYS A 588 -33.50 57.43 -63.00
N TYR A 589 -34.71 57.94 -62.74
CA TYR A 589 -35.50 58.66 -63.75
C TYR A 589 -35.08 60.13 -63.92
N VAL A 590 -34.27 60.66 -62.99
CA VAL A 590 -33.94 62.09 -62.89
C VAL A 590 -32.46 62.35 -63.20
N ASP A 591 -31.68 61.30 -63.51
CA ASP A 591 -30.24 61.35 -63.82
C ASP A 591 -29.37 62.06 -62.77
N VAL A 592 -29.74 61.88 -61.50
CA VAL A 592 -29.04 62.45 -60.33
C VAL A 592 -28.08 61.39 -59.75
N ASP A 593 -26.90 61.85 -59.33
CA ASP A 593 -25.86 60.99 -58.73
C ASP A 593 -26.32 60.33 -57.41
N ASP A 594 -26.00 59.04 -57.23
CA ASP A 594 -26.43 58.18 -56.11
C ASP A 594 -26.05 58.76 -54.73
N ASN A 595 -25.03 59.62 -54.69
CA ASN A 595 -24.55 60.31 -53.49
C ASN A 595 -25.56 61.30 -52.88
N LYS A 596 -26.64 61.66 -53.60
CA LYS A 596 -27.66 62.63 -53.14
C LYS A 596 -28.99 62.00 -52.71
N ILE A 597 -29.03 60.68 -52.52
CA ILE A 597 -30.27 59.91 -52.26
C ILE A 597 -31.10 60.31 -51.03
N PHE A 598 -30.46 60.94 -50.05
CA PHE A 598 -31.10 61.40 -48.82
C PHE A 598 -31.49 62.87 -48.85
N ASN A 599 -31.07 63.64 -49.88
CA ASN A 599 -31.30 65.08 -49.97
C ASN A 599 -32.62 65.37 -50.70
N LYS A 600 -33.72 65.41 -49.93
CA LYS A 600 -35.10 65.51 -50.44
C LYS A 600 -35.37 66.79 -51.23
N GLU A 601 -34.82 67.92 -50.80
CA GLU A 601 -35.02 69.22 -51.45
C GLU A 601 -34.41 69.23 -52.85
N TYR A 602 -33.18 68.71 -52.98
CA TYR A 602 -32.48 68.60 -54.26
C TYR A 602 -33.20 67.69 -55.27
N ILE A 603 -33.74 66.55 -54.84
CA ILE A 603 -34.48 65.62 -55.71
C ILE A 603 -35.78 66.25 -56.23
N ILE A 604 -36.46 67.05 -55.41
CA ILE A 604 -37.70 67.73 -55.80
C ILE A 604 -37.41 68.86 -56.81
N GLU A 605 -36.33 69.61 -56.64
CA GLU A 605 -35.91 70.66 -57.57
C GLU A 605 -35.59 70.12 -58.97
N GLU A 606 -34.87 69.01 -59.08
CA GLU A 606 -34.55 68.40 -60.39
C GLU A 606 -35.78 67.78 -61.09
N ILE A 607 -36.69 67.15 -60.34
CA ILE A 607 -37.97 66.68 -60.89
C ILE A 607 -38.81 67.86 -61.42
N ALA A 608 -38.77 69.01 -60.76
CA ALA A 608 -39.46 70.22 -61.23
C ALA A 608 -38.82 70.80 -62.50
N GLN A 609 -37.50 70.66 -62.69
CA GLN A 609 -36.81 71.08 -63.91
C GLN A 609 -37.12 70.17 -65.11
N LEU A 610 -37.23 68.84 -64.91
CA LEU A 610 -37.65 67.90 -65.96
C LEU A 610 -39.08 68.14 -66.46
N ASN A 611 -40.00 68.55 -65.59
CA ASN A 611 -41.37 68.89 -65.98
C ASN A 611 -41.48 70.20 -66.77
N PHE A 612 -40.49 71.09 -66.69
CA PHE A 612 -40.42 72.29 -67.52
C PHE A 612 -39.91 72.02 -68.93
N LEU A 613 -39.11 70.95 -69.13
CA LEU A 613 -38.58 70.55 -70.44
C LEU A 613 -39.56 69.75 -71.31
N ASN A 614 -40.64 69.20 -70.74
CA ASN A 614 -41.73 68.56 -71.50
C ASN A 614 -42.83 69.55 -71.94
N TYR A 615 -42.65 70.85 -71.71
CA TYR A 615 -43.56 71.93 -72.13
C TYR A 615 -42.89 72.96 -73.07
N ILE A 616 -41.84 72.54 -73.77
CA ILE A 616 -41.29 73.18 -74.98
C ILE A 616 -41.29 72.11 -76.07
#